data_AF-A0A2U3E424-F1
#
_entry.id   AF-A0A2U3E424-F1
#
_cell.length_a   1.000
_cell.length_b   1.000
_cell.length_c   1.000
_cell.angle_alpha   90.00
_cell.angle_beta   90.00
_cell.angle_gamma   90.00
#
_symmetry.space_group_name_H-M   'P 1'
#
loop_
_entity.id
_entity.type
_entity.pdbx_description
1 polymer ?
#
loop_
_entity_poly.entity_id
_entity_poly.type
_entity_poly.pdbx_seq_one_letter_code
_entity_poly.pdbx_strand_id
1 'polypeptide(L)'
;MHLGATRALGHTVLLLLSKVRIPQCQDLWGHKKDSQTILHHHRDLTREEPAFLLALPIFERTVSISTTSHVLEMPTILQIVAVGSYAISTGTLALTPPPGAHIQTCYEGETSALHCYNGEGDTPQDVSVEDVAYVGAKLREWGRGADGGRFLENTPDCAEWSIFTYQSVLALAKHIDPNVHTSVLYEDIARTVDGGESASDEDKAKAIIGCEKSGGSLGVLVNETDPAYHTEDYKRAGYTPQGIIIKIVSNVPKEEL
;
A
#
# COMPACT_ATOMS: atom_id res chain seq x y z
N MET A 1 -41.89 -68.99 -10.50
CA MET A 1 -42.06 -67.62 -9.98
C MET A 1 -41.17 -67.53 -8.76
N HIS A 2 -40.10 -66.75 -8.64
CA HIS A 2 -39.75 -65.44 -9.17
C HIS A 2 -38.24 -65.37 -9.46
N LEU A 3 -37.89 -64.68 -10.55
CA LEU A 3 -36.54 -64.16 -10.84
C LEU A 3 -36.17 -63.03 -9.85
N GLY A 4 -34.87 -62.77 -9.69
CA GLY A 4 -34.42 -61.51 -9.07
C GLY A 4 -32.92 -61.41 -8.87
N ALA A 5 -32.15 -61.41 -9.96
CA ALA A 5 -30.77 -60.93 -9.97
C ALA A 5 -30.76 -59.45 -10.37
N THR A 6 -30.17 -58.57 -9.55
CA THR A 6 -29.72 -57.26 -10.06
C THR A 6 -28.48 -56.75 -9.35
N ARG A 7 -27.55 -56.28 -10.18
CA ARG A 7 -26.18 -55.87 -9.92
C ARG A 7 -26.06 -54.59 -9.09
N ALA A 8 -24.95 -54.51 -8.38
CA ALA A 8 -24.36 -53.30 -7.84
C ALA A 8 -23.95 -52.34 -8.96
N LEU A 9 -24.25 -51.05 -8.79
CA LEU A 9 -23.62 -49.94 -9.50
C LEU A 9 -23.14 -48.93 -8.46
N GLY A 10 -21.84 -48.95 -8.21
CA GLY A 10 -21.15 -47.90 -7.46
C GLY A 10 -21.05 -46.65 -8.33
N HIS A 11 -21.63 -45.55 -7.88
CA HIS A 11 -21.37 -44.23 -8.44
C HIS A 11 -20.13 -43.65 -7.75
N THR A 12 -19.00 -43.74 -8.45
CA THR A 12 -17.79 -42.97 -8.13
C THR A 12 -18.04 -41.54 -8.63
N VAL A 13 -18.25 -40.61 -7.70
CA VAL A 13 -18.28 -39.17 -8.02
C VAL A 13 -16.84 -38.71 -8.19
N LEU A 14 -16.41 -38.64 -9.45
CA LEU A 14 -15.13 -38.07 -9.84
C LEU A 14 -15.25 -36.54 -9.79
N LEU A 15 -14.75 -35.93 -8.71
CA LEU A 15 -14.57 -34.49 -8.60
C LEU A 15 -13.50 -34.05 -9.61
N LEU A 16 -13.97 -33.55 -10.76
CA LEU A 16 -13.13 -32.80 -11.71
C LEU A 16 -12.75 -31.48 -11.04
N LEU A 17 -11.52 -31.41 -10.54
CA LEU A 17 -10.84 -30.15 -10.22
C LEU A 17 -10.59 -29.41 -11.53
N SER A 18 -11.58 -28.60 -11.93
CA SER A 18 -11.39 -27.57 -12.93
C SER A 18 -10.35 -26.59 -12.40
N LYS A 19 -9.16 -26.59 -13.00
CA LYS A 19 -8.16 -25.52 -12.87
C LYS A 19 -8.83 -24.18 -13.18
N VAL A 20 -9.23 -23.45 -12.14
CA VAL A 20 -9.57 -22.03 -12.25
C VAL A 20 -8.28 -21.31 -12.60
N ARG A 21 -8.18 -20.88 -13.86
CA ARG A 21 -7.09 -20.06 -14.36
C ARG A 21 -7.34 -18.65 -13.82
N ILE A 22 -6.56 -18.24 -12.82
CA ILE A 22 -6.55 -16.86 -12.31
C ILE A 22 -6.15 -15.96 -13.49
N PRO A 23 -6.96 -14.96 -13.89
CA PRO A 23 -6.54 -14.03 -14.93
C PRO A 23 -5.46 -13.12 -14.36
N GLN A 24 -4.23 -13.26 -14.88
CA GLN A 24 -3.23 -12.20 -14.77
C GLN A 24 -3.79 -10.94 -15.45
N CYS A 25 -3.63 -9.78 -14.79
CA CYS A 25 -4.12 -8.46 -15.20
C CYS A 25 -3.55 -7.91 -16.53
N GLN A 26 -3.00 -8.74 -17.42
CA GLN A 26 -2.34 -8.29 -18.63
C GLN A 26 -3.28 -8.17 -19.84
N ASP A 27 -4.46 -8.78 -19.81
CA ASP A 27 -5.29 -8.96 -21.02
C ASP A 27 -6.46 -7.97 -21.20
N LEU A 28 -6.58 -6.92 -20.37
CA LEU A 28 -7.70 -5.95 -20.52
C LEU A 28 -7.34 -4.62 -21.19
N TRP A 29 -6.09 -4.40 -21.60
CA TRP A 29 -5.72 -3.12 -22.22
C TRP A 29 -4.74 -3.31 -23.39
N GLY A 30 -5.28 -3.55 -24.58
CA GLY A 30 -4.48 -3.62 -25.80
C GLY A 30 -5.26 -3.84 -27.09
N HIS A 31 -5.90 -2.79 -27.62
CA HIS A 31 -6.12 -2.67 -29.07
C HIS A 31 -6.21 -1.19 -29.49
N LYS A 32 -5.08 -0.60 -29.85
CA LYS A 32 -5.03 0.35 -30.97
C LYS A 32 -3.61 0.45 -31.53
N LYS A 33 -3.35 -0.35 -32.57
CA LYS A 33 -2.39 -0.04 -33.61
C LYS A 33 -3.21 0.07 -34.90
N ASP A 34 -3.30 1.27 -35.46
CA ASP A 34 -2.72 1.55 -36.76
C ASP A 34 -3.08 2.95 -37.28
N SER A 35 -2.02 3.62 -37.74
CA SER A 35 -1.94 4.50 -38.90
C SER A 35 -2.50 5.93 -38.81
N GLN A 36 -1.52 6.84 -38.73
CA GLN A 36 -1.53 8.18 -39.30
C GLN A 36 -2.09 8.19 -40.74
N THR A 37 -2.95 9.16 -41.04
CA THR A 37 -2.96 9.83 -42.35
C THR A 37 -3.41 11.27 -42.14
N ILE A 38 -2.52 12.18 -42.52
CA ILE A 38 -2.67 13.62 -42.61
C ILE A 38 -3.68 13.96 -43.70
N LEU A 39 -4.64 14.85 -43.42
CA LEU A 39 -5.13 15.77 -44.46
C LEU A 39 -5.67 17.08 -43.85
N HIS A 40 -5.09 18.18 -44.30
CA HIS A 40 -5.51 19.55 -44.06
C HIS A 40 -6.98 19.76 -44.45
N HIS A 41 -7.75 20.43 -43.59
CA HIS A 41 -8.70 21.43 -44.09
C HIS A 41 -9.02 22.52 -43.07
N HIS A 42 -8.82 23.76 -43.53
CA HIS A 42 -9.31 25.00 -42.94
C HIS A 42 -10.79 24.94 -42.57
N ARG A 43 -11.14 25.43 -41.38
CA ARG A 43 -12.26 26.35 -41.24
C ARG A 43 -12.13 27.21 -39.98
N ASP A 44 -11.80 28.46 -40.26
CA ASP A 44 -12.11 29.64 -39.46
C ASP A 44 -13.62 29.72 -39.23
N LEU A 45 -14.05 30.10 -38.02
CA LEU A 45 -15.33 30.77 -37.73
C LEU A 45 -15.40 31.12 -36.22
N THR A 46 -14.91 32.33 -35.91
CA THR A 46 -15.62 33.39 -35.17
C THR A 46 -16.50 33.06 -33.94
N ARG A 47 -16.24 33.84 -32.88
CA ARG A 47 -17.22 34.58 -32.03
C ARG A 47 -17.90 33.83 -30.88
N GLU A 48 -17.57 34.16 -29.62
CA GLU A 48 -18.27 35.14 -28.75
C GLU A 48 -17.85 34.94 -27.28
N GLU A 49 -17.31 36.00 -26.67
CA GLU A 49 -17.33 36.19 -25.22
C GLU A 49 -18.76 36.58 -24.77
N PRO A 50 -19.11 36.33 -23.50
CA PRO A 50 -19.14 37.48 -22.59
C PRO A 50 -18.71 37.21 -21.14
N ALA A 51 -18.00 38.21 -20.62
CA ALA A 51 -18.21 38.94 -19.36
C ALA A 51 -18.51 38.18 -18.04
N PHE A 52 -17.54 38.31 -17.12
CA PHE A 52 -17.67 38.91 -15.79
C PHE A 52 -19.08 38.97 -15.17
N LEU A 53 -19.24 38.28 -14.03
CA LEU A 53 -20.04 38.80 -12.92
C LEU A 53 -19.58 38.22 -11.56
N LEU A 54 -19.33 39.16 -10.66
CA LEU A 54 -18.94 39.04 -9.27
C LEU A 54 -20.03 38.35 -8.43
N ALA A 55 -19.63 37.51 -7.47
CA ALA A 55 -20.28 37.43 -6.16
C ALA A 55 -19.42 36.62 -5.17
N LEU A 56 -18.77 37.35 -4.25
CA LEU A 56 -18.30 36.83 -2.97
C LEU A 56 -19.51 36.71 -2.03
N PRO A 57 -19.55 35.70 -1.16
CA PRO A 57 -20.01 35.92 0.20
C PRO A 57 -18.91 35.60 1.21
N ILE A 58 -18.59 36.65 1.96
CA ILE A 58 -17.98 36.64 3.28
C ILE A 58 -18.85 35.75 4.17
N PHE A 59 -18.30 34.68 4.75
CA PHE A 59 -18.94 34.01 5.88
C PHE A 59 -18.02 34.09 7.10
N GLU A 60 -18.60 34.67 8.13
CA GLU A 60 -17.96 35.10 9.35
C GLU A 60 -17.45 33.92 10.18
N ARG A 61 -16.34 34.18 10.85
CA ARG A 61 -15.75 33.36 11.90
C ARG A 61 -16.65 33.34 13.13
N THR A 62 -16.89 32.16 13.67
CA THR A 62 -17.13 32.01 15.11
C THR A 62 -16.34 30.81 15.61
N VAL A 63 -15.10 31.09 16.03
CA VAL A 63 -14.26 30.17 16.79
C VAL A 63 -14.74 30.20 18.24
N SER A 64 -15.30 29.09 18.73
CA SER A 64 -15.61 28.90 20.15
C SER A 64 -14.53 28.02 20.77
N ILE A 65 -13.61 28.63 21.51
CA ILE A 65 -12.59 27.93 22.31
C ILE A 65 -13.21 27.70 23.69
N SER A 66 -13.57 26.46 23.99
CA SER A 66 -13.93 26.03 25.34
C SER A 66 -12.72 25.39 26.00
N THR A 67 -11.95 26.18 26.73
CA THR A 67 -10.94 25.71 27.67
C THR A 67 -11.63 25.20 28.93
N THR A 68 -11.61 23.90 29.16
CA THR A 68 -11.89 23.31 30.47
C THR A 68 -10.63 22.62 30.98
N SER A 69 -9.88 23.36 31.79
CA SER A 69 -8.77 22.84 32.59
C SER A 69 -9.35 22.04 33.74
N HIS A 70 -9.31 20.71 33.65
CA HIS A 70 -9.48 19.86 34.82
C HIS A 70 -8.10 19.57 35.43
N VAL A 71 -7.79 20.33 36.48
CA VAL A 71 -6.75 20.03 37.45
C VAL A 71 -7.24 18.81 38.24
N LEU A 72 -6.60 17.65 38.03
CA LEU A 72 -6.75 16.52 38.93
C LEU A 72 -5.49 16.40 39.78
N GLU A 73 -5.73 16.64 41.06
CA GLU A 73 -4.83 16.53 42.19
C GLU A 73 -4.23 15.11 42.25
N MET A 74 -2.91 15.03 42.36
CA MET A 74 -2.23 13.78 42.73
C MET A 74 -1.99 13.77 44.25
N PRO A 75 -2.53 12.79 45.00
CA PRO A 75 -2.19 12.64 46.40
C PRO A 75 -0.81 12.01 46.55
N THR A 76 0.07 12.79 47.17
CA THR A 76 1.32 12.36 47.81
C THR A 76 1.04 11.21 48.78
N ILE A 77 1.58 10.02 48.52
CA ILE A 77 1.71 8.98 49.56
C ILE A 77 3.19 8.72 49.81
N LEU A 78 3.56 9.00 51.04
CA LEU A 78 4.85 8.89 51.67
C LEU A 78 4.92 7.55 52.43
N GLN A 79 6.11 6.95 52.42
CA GLN A 79 6.74 6.04 53.40
C GLN A 79 6.96 4.55 53.08
N ILE A 80 8.24 4.27 52.79
CA ILE A 80 9.19 3.43 53.56
C ILE A 80 8.72 2.01 53.92
N VAL A 81 9.36 1.01 53.28
CA VAL A 81 10.01 -0.10 54.01
C VAL A 81 11.29 -0.49 53.27
N ALA A 82 12.44 -0.20 53.89
CA ALA A 82 13.70 -0.80 53.53
C ALA A 82 13.72 -2.23 54.09
N VAL A 83 13.75 -3.23 53.21
CA VAL A 83 14.11 -4.60 53.58
C VAL A 83 15.35 -4.96 52.79
N GLY A 84 16.48 -5.05 53.50
CA GLY A 84 17.75 -5.50 52.95
C GLY A 84 17.61 -6.95 52.49
N SER A 85 17.84 -7.16 51.19
CA SER A 85 17.96 -8.48 50.59
C SER A 85 19.34 -8.60 49.95
N TYR A 86 20.00 -9.67 50.35
CA TYR A 86 21.33 -10.11 50.00
C TYR A 86 21.59 -10.06 48.49
N ALA A 87 22.62 -9.33 48.08
CA ALA A 87 23.16 -9.39 46.74
C ALA A 87 23.85 -10.75 46.52
N ILE A 88 23.11 -11.72 45.99
CA ILE A 88 23.73 -12.86 45.32
C ILE A 88 24.16 -12.33 43.95
N SER A 89 25.46 -12.14 43.77
CA SER A 89 26.05 -11.85 42.46
C SER A 89 25.86 -13.10 41.58
N THR A 90 24.72 -13.18 40.91
CA THR A 90 24.57 -14.01 39.73
C THR A 90 25.39 -13.33 38.65
N GLY A 91 26.50 -13.94 38.26
CA GLY A 91 27.27 -13.51 37.11
C GLY A 91 26.34 -13.44 35.91
N THR A 92 26.00 -12.22 35.50
CA THR A 92 25.44 -11.96 34.19
C THR A 92 26.52 -12.34 33.19
N LEU A 93 26.38 -13.54 32.61
CA LEU A 93 26.90 -13.76 31.27
C LEU A 93 26.23 -12.68 30.43
N ALA A 94 26.99 -11.63 30.11
CA ALA A 94 26.67 -10.77 29.00
C ALA A 94 26.66 -11.69 27.77
N LEU A 95 25.49 -12.24 27.43
CA LEU A 95 25.21 -12.63 26.08
C LEU A 95 25.30 -11.34 25.28
N THR A 96 26.50 -11.04 24.79
CA THR A 96 26.63 -10.24 23.58
C THR A 96 25.65 -10.87 22.60
N PRO A 97 24.61 -10.14 22.14
CA PRO A 97 23.79 -10.65 21.07
C PRO A 97 24.74 -11.10 19.96
N PRO A 98 24.51 -12.28 19.35
CA PRO A 98 25.33 -12.70 18.23
C PRO A 98 25.42 -11.52 17.25
N PRO A 99 26.62 -11.23 16.69
CA PRO A 99 26.80 -10.13 15.74
C PRO A 99 25.62 -10.17 14.78
N GLY A 100 24.84 -9.08 14.81
CA GLY A 100 23.45 -9.07 14.40
C GLY A 100 23.27 -9.91 13.16
N ALA A 101 22.34 -10.87 13.20
CA ALA A 101 21.87 -11.52 12.01
C ALA A 101 21.70 -10.42 10.97
N HIS A 102 22.57 -10.41 9.95
CA HIS A 102 22.50 -9.44 8.89
C HIS A 102 21.04 -9.51 8.45
N ILE A 103 20.26 -8.45 8.67
CA ILE A 103 18.96 -8.36 8.01
C ILE A 103 19.35 -8.52 6.56
N GLN A 104 18.99 -9.65 5.96
CA GLN A 104 19.25 -9.89 4.55
C GLN A 104 18.25 -9.01 3.83
N THR A 105 18.51 -7.71 3.84
CA THR A 105 17.83 -6.81 2.94
C THR A 105 18.25 -7.23 1.54
N CYS A 106 17.27 -7.32 0.66
CA CYS A 106 17.49 -7.71 -0.72
C CYS A 106 18.57 -6.87 -1.41
N TYR A 107 18.64 -5.59 -1.04
CA TYR A 107 19.63 -4.63 -1.50
C TYR A 107 20.05 -3.72 -0.34
N GLU A 108 21.30 -3.28 -0.34
CA GLU A 108 21.80 -2.32 0.65
C GLU A 108 21.11 -0.96 0.46
N GLY A 109 20.69 -0.32 1.54
CA GLY A 109 20.04 0.99 1.52
C GLY A 109 18.54 0.98 1.21
N GLU A 110 17.97 -0.15 0.78
CA GLU A 110 16.51 -0.27 0.60
C GLU A 110 15.84 -0.63 1.93
N THR A 111 14.98 0.26 2.44
CA THR A 111 14.33 0.11 3.76
C THR A 111 12.84 0.40 3.67
N SER A 112 12.11 0.10 4.73
CA SER A 112 10.68 0.42 4.84
C SER A 112 10.39 1.89 5.16
N ALA A 113 11.40 2.73 5.41
CA ALA A 113 11.20 4.16 5.65
C ALA A 113 10.80 4.89 4.36
N LEU A 114 10.06 6.01 4.48
CA LEU A 114 9.76 6.87 3.34
C LEU A 114 11.07 7.42 2.77
N HIS A 115 11.34 7.10 1.52
CA HIS A 115 12.45 7.66 0.74
C HIS A 115 11.88 8.38 -0.47
N CYS A 116 12.00 9.70 -0.50
CA CYS A 116 11.66 10.51 -1.67
C CYS A 116 12.87 10.60 -2.59
N TYR A 117 12.70 10.43 -3.90
CA TYR A 117 13.82 10.44 -4.85
C TYR A 117 14.30 11.85 -5.18
N ASN A 118 14.65 12.64 -4.17
CA ASN A 118 15.11 14.03 -4.29
C ASN A 118 16.33 14.34 -3.41
N GLY A 119 16.95 13.32 -2.81
CA GLY A 119 18.19 13.45 -2.06
C GLY A 119 19.43 13.53 -2.95
N GLU A 120 20.60 13.64 -2.31
CA GLU A 120 21.88 13.62 -2.99
C GLU A 120 22.10 12.26 -3.68
N GLY A 121 22.28 12.27 -5.00
CA GLY A 121 22.45 11.05 -5.80
C GLY A 121 21.14 10.41 -6.29
N ASP A 122 19.97 10.91 -5.84
CA ASP A 122 18.68 10.47 -6.37
C ASP A 122 18.38 11.11 -7.74
N THR A 123 17.44 10.49 -8.46
CA THR A 123 16.85 11.05 -9.68
C THR A 123 15.35 11.21 -9.48
N PRO A 124 14.82 12.45 -9.42
CA PRO A 124 13.39 12.70 -9.39
C PRO A 124 12.67 12.06 -10.58
N GLN A 125 11.45 11.57 -10.34
CA GLN A 125 10.70 10.78 -11.32
C GLN A 125 9.76 11.59 -12.21
N ASP A 126 9.60 12.89 -11.92
CA ASP A 126 8.68 13.84 -12.57
C ASP A 126 7.27 13.27 -12.76
N VAL A 127 6.74 12.66 -11.71
CA VAL A 127 5.35 12.15 -11.69
C VAL A 127 4.37 13.30 -11.38
N SER A 128 3.16 13.24 -11.92
CA SER A 128 2.08 14.14 -11.52
C SER A 128 1.51 13.70 -10.16
N VAL A 129 1.31 14.66 -9.25
CA VAL A 129 0.69 14.41 -7.94
C VAL A 129 -0.75 13.94 -8.10
N GLU A 130 -1.46 14.45 -9.11
CA GLU A 130 -2.81 14.04 -9.48
C GLU A 130 -2.84 12.58 -9.95
N ASP A 131 -1.87 12.16 -10.77
CA ASP A 131 -1.75 10.77 -11.21
C ASP A 131 -1.44 9.84 -10.02
N VAL A 132 -0.57 10.25 -9.08
CA VAL A 132 -0.28 9.48 -7.86
C VAL A 132 -1.55 9.30 -7.02
N ALA A 133 -2.33 10.37 -6.81
CA ALA A 133 -3.61 10.30 -6.11
C ALA A 133 -4.61 9.38 -6.82
N TYR A 134 -4.65 9.44 -8.16
CA TYR A 134 -5.51 8.56 -8.95
C TYR A 134 -5.14 7.08 -8.78
N VAL A 135 -3.85 6.75 -8.80
CA VAL A 135 -3.37 5.38 -8.57
C VAL A 135 -3.80 4.88 -7.18
N GLY A 136 -3.60 5.67 -6.12
CA GLY A 136 -4.08 5.34 -4.78
C GLY A 136 -5.58 5.05 -4.73
N ALA A 137 -6.39 5.94 -5.33
CA ALA A 137 -7.84 5.76 -5.42
C ALA A 137 -8.24 4.47 -6.16
N LYS A 138 -7.56 4.11 -7.26
CA LYS A 138 -7.87 2.90 -8.03
C LYS A 138 -7.43 1.61 -7.36
N LEU A 139 -6.29 1.61 -6.68
CA LEU A 139 -5.86 0.46 -5.87
C LEU A 139 -6.87 0.18 -4.75
N ARG A 140 -7.36 1.24 -4.10
CA ARG A 140 -8.40 1.16 -3.07
C ARG A 140 -9.71 0.60 -3.60
N GLU A 141 -10.23 1.16 -4.70
CA GLU A 141 -11.45 0.69 -5.36
C GLU A 141 -11.35 -0.80 -5.72
N TRP A 142 -10.22 -1.22 -6.29
CA TRP A 142 -9.94 -2.61 -6.62
C TRP A 142 -9.85 -3.52 -5.39
N GLY A 143 -9.20 -3.04 -4.33
CA GLY A 143 -9.06 -3.73 -3.06
C GLY A 143 -10.39 -4.05 -2.40
N ARG A 144 -11.34 -3.11 -2.46
CA ARG A 144 -12.70 -3.24 -1.89
C ARG A 144 -13.65 -4.08 -2.74
N GLY A 145 -13.25 -4.48 -3.95
CA GLY A 145 -14.07 -5.31 -4.83
C GLY A 145 -14.23 -6.78 -4.38
N ALA A 146 -13.63 -7.18 -3.27
CA ALA A 146 -13.75 -8.52 -2.67
C ALA A 146 -14.18 -8.41 -1.20
N ASP A 147 -15.03 -9.34 -0.75
CA ASP A 147 -15.44 -9.42 0.66
C ASP A 147 -14.21 -9.64 1.56
N GLY A 148 -14.04 -8.78 2.56
CA GLY A 148 -12.87 -8.80 3.44
C GLY A 148 -11.60 -8.18 2.83
N GLY A 149 -11.68 -7.62 1.63
CA GLY A 149 -10.57 -6.97 0.94
C GLY A 149 -9.70 -7.92 0.13
N ARG A 150 -9.09 -7.38 -0.93
CA ARG A 150 -8.13 -8.12 -1.76
C ARG A 150 -6.71 -7.94 -1.22
N PHE A 151 -5.99 -9.05 -1.14
CA PHE A 151 -4.57 -9.07 -0.81
C PHE A 151 -3.69 -9.07 -2.06
N LEU A 152 -2.54 -8.42 -1.93
CA LEU A 152 -1.37 -8.62 -2.76
C LEU A 152 -0.41 -9.51 -1.96
N GLU A 153 -0.07 -10.66 -2.53
CA GLU A 153 0.92 -11.59 -1.99
C GLU A 153 2.26 -11.33 -2.66
N ASN A 154 3.36 -11.54 -1.93
CA ASN A 154 4.68 -11.42 -2.54
C ASN A 154 4.97 -12.56 -3.53
N THR A 155 5.97 -12.30 -4.34
CA THR A 155 6.63 -13.31 -5.15
C THR A 155 7.95 -13.73 -4.48
N PRO A 156 8.48 -14.92 -4.81
CA PRO A 156 9.81 -15.31 -4.36
C PRO A 156 10.89 -14.30 -4.78
N ASP A 157 12.04 -14.35 -4.11
CA ASP A 157 13.30 -13.75 -4.57
C ASP A 157 13.30 -12.24 -4.83
N CYS A 158 13.34 -11.40 -3.79
CA CYS A 158 13.70 -9.95 -3.88
C CYS A 158 13.09 -9.14 -5.05
N ALA A 159 11.98 -9.64 -5.57
CA ALA A 159 11.49 -9.29 -6.88
C ALA A 159 10.81 -7.94 -6.84
N GLU A 160 10.80 -7.27 -7.98
CA GLU A 160 10.05 -6.04 -8.19
C GLU A 160 9.06 -6.29 -9.34
N TRP A 161 7.82 -5.87 -9.16
CA TRP A 161 6.77 -6.07 -10.17
C TRP A 161 5.78 -4.92 -10.20
N SER A 162 5.21 -4.70 -11.38
CA SER A 162 4.19 -3.68 -11.59
C SER A 162 2.87 -4.08 -10.95
N ILE A 163 2.31 -3.15 -10.17
CA ILE A 163 0.97 -3.28 -9.58
C ILE A 163 -0.04 -2.48 -10.41
N PHE A 164 0.35 -1.28 -10.85
CA PHE A 164 -0.53 -0.37 -11.58
C PHE A 164 0.26 0.61 -12.42
N THR A 165 -0.31 1.02 -13.54
CA THR A 165 0.28 2.01 -14.44
C THR A 165 -0.78 3.00 -14.88
N TYR A 166 -0.47 4.28 -14.79
CA TYR A 166 -1.36 5.35 -15.23
C TYR A 166 -0.58 6.61 -15.57
N GLN A 167 -0.67 7.05 -16.83
CA GLN A 167 -0.09 8.29 -17.30
C GLN A 167 1.39 8.44 -16.90
N SER A 168 1.73 9.40 -16.04
CA SER A 168 3.11 9.62 -15.58
C SER A 168 3.62 8.60 -14.56
N VAL A 169 2.73 7.78 -13.96
CA VAL A 169 3.04 6.92 -12.81
C VAL A 169 3.09 5.43 -13.18
N LEU A 170 4.16 4.77 -12.74
CA LEU A 170 4.27 3.33 -12.59
C LEU A 170 4.40 3.00 -11.10
N ALA A 171 3.42 2.29 -10.56
CA ALA A 171 3.43 1.78 -9.20
C ALA A 171 3.96 0.35 -9.17
N LEU A 172 4.99 0.13 -8.36
CA LEU A 172 5.68 -1.15 -8.22
C LEU A 172 5.57 -1.65 -6.77
N ALA A 173 5.51 -2.97 -6.61
CA ALA A 173 5.78 -3.65 -5.37
C ALA A 173 7.19 -4.23 -5.45
N LYS A 174 7.93 -4.16 -4.35
CA LYS A 174 9.23 -4.81 -4.24
C LYS A 174 9.40 -5.50 -2.90
N HIS A 175 9.91 -6.73 -2.95
CA HIS A 175 10.27 -7.48 -1.77
C HIS A 175 11.65 -7.05 -1.25
N ILE A 176 11.74 -6.74 0.05
CA ILE A 176 12.97 -6.28 0.71
C ILE A 176 13.57 -7.30 1.68
N ASP A 177 12.87 -8.36 2.06
CA ASP A 177 13.41 -9.45 2.88
C ASP A 177 12.98 -10.80 2.30
N PRO A 178 13.87 -11.56 1.65
CA PRO A 178 13.51 -12.80 0.95
C PRO A 178 13.00 -13.90 1.89
N ASN A 179 13.19 -13.77 3.20
CA ASN A 179 12.79 -14.76 4.20
C ASN A 179 11.38 -14.52 4.73
N VAL A 180 10.71 -13.44 4.31
CA VAL A 180 9.40 -13.05 4.80
C VAL A 180 8.32 -13.43 3.78
N HIS A 181 7.25 -14.07 4.25
CA HIS A 181 6.10 -14.40 3.40
C HIS A 181 5.09 -13.26 3.51
N THR A 182 5.14 -12.34 2.56
CA THR A 182 4.40 -11.08 2.67
C THR A 182 3.02 -11.19 2.05
N SER A 183 1.99 -10.68 2.74
CA SER A 183 0.67 -10.46 2.15
C SER A 183 0.02 -9.23 2.76
N VAL A 184 -0.39 -8.27 1.92
CA VAL A 184 -0.92 -6.96 2.33
C VAL A 184 -2.19 -6.62 1.58
N LEU A 185 -3.13 -5.91 2.22
CA LEU A 185 -4.33 -5.42 1.56
C LEU A 185 -4.01 -4.35 0.53
N TYR A 186 -4.70 -4.37 -0.61
CA TYR A 186 -4.67 -3.28 -1.58
C TYR A 186 -5.14 -1.94 -0.98
N GLU A 187 -5.98 -1.96 0.06
CA GLU A 187 -6.36 -0.77 0.84
C GLU A 187 -5.15 -0.14 1.56
N ASP A 188 -4.27 -0.97 2.13
CA ASP A 188 -3.05 -0.50 2.79
C ASP A 188 -2.02 -0.01 1.77
N ILE A 189 -1.89 -0.68 0.63
CA ILE A 189 -1.07 -0.19 -0.50
C ILE A 189 -1.59 1.19 -0.95
N ALA A 190 -2.90 1.35 -1.11
CA ALA A 190 -3.48 2.63 -1.48
C ALA A 190 -3.13 3.73 -0.47
N ARG A 191 -3.30 3.46 0.83
CA ARG A 191 -2.90 4.39 1.91
C ARG A 191 -1.41 4.74 1.87
N THR A 192 -0.56 3.76 1.53
CA THR A 192 0.88 3.97 1.35
C THR A 192 1.18 4.95 0.22
N VAL A 193 0.37 4.90 -0.85
CA VAL A 193 0.52 5.78 -2.02
C VAL A 193 -0.02 7.18 -1.73
N ASP A 194 -1.27 7.33 -1.29
CA ASP A 194 -1.98 8.62 -1.25
C ASP A 194 -2.32 9.15 0.15
N GLY A 195 -1.95 8.43 1.21
CA GLY A 195 -2.27 8.75 2.61
C GLY A 195 -3.62 8.21 3.10
N GLY A 196 -4.48 7.72 2.21
CA GLY A 196 -5.81 7.22 2.54
C GLY A 196 -6.96 8.07 1.98
N GLU A 197 -8.17 7.50 2.03
CA GLU A 197 -9.38 8.24 1.69
C GLU A 197 -9.63 9.35 2.72
N SER A 198 -9.81 10.59 2.26
CA SER A 198 -9.93 11.77 3.14
C SER A 198 -8.74 12.02 4.06
N ALA A 199 -7.55 11.57 3.68
CA ALA A 199 -6.30 11.80 4.41
C ALA A 199 -6.05 13.28 4.73
N SER A 200 -5.61 13.55 5.96
CA SER A 200 -5.11 14.86 6.35
C SER A 200 -3.79 15.18 5.64
N ASP A 201 -3.36 16.44 5.66
CA ASP A 201 -2.06 16.82 5.11
C ASP A 201 -0.90 16.12 5.84
N GLU A 202 -1.06 15.83 7.14
CA GLU A 202 -0.07 15.08 7.92
C GLU A 202 0.00 13.62 7.47
N ASP A 203 -1.13 12.99 7.14
CA ASP A 203 -1.17 11.62 6.65
C ASP A 203 -0.58 11.52 5.23
N LYS A 204 -0.88 12.50 4.36
CA LYS A 204 -0.28 12.60 3.03
C LYS A 204 1.24 12.79 3.09
N ALA A 205 1.73 13.59 4.04
CA ALA A 205 3.16 13.79 4.24
C ALA A 205 3.89 12.51 4.70
N LYS A 206 3.19 11.55 5.30
CA LYS A 206 3.73 10.24 5.68
C LYS A 206 3.65 9.21 4.55
N ALA A 207 2.89 9.49 3.49
CA ALA A 207 2.71 8.63 2.32
C ALA A 207 3.58 9.08 1.13
N ILE A 208 3.66 8.27 0.08
CA ILE A 208 4.50 8.56 -1.10
C ILE A 208 4.05 9.82 -1.83
N ILE A 209 2.75 10.16 -1.82
CA ILE A 209 2.24 11.41 -2.39
C ILE A 209 2.89 12.66 -1.77
N GLY A 210 3.37 12.57 -0.52
CA GLY A 210 4.13 13.63 0.15
C GLY A 210 5.51 13.89 -0.47
N CYS A 211 6.03 12.98 -1.31
CA CYS A 211 7.25 13.20 -2.10
C CYS A 211 7.02 14.04 -3.36
N GLU A 212 5.77 14.44 -3.60
CA GLU A 212 5.33 15.23 -4.75
C GLU A 212 5.82 14.62 -6.08
N LYS A 213 6.37 15.44 -6.98
CA LYS A 213 6.85 15.01 -8.29
C LYS A 213 8.05 14.09 -8.27
N SER A 214 8.76 14.02 -7.14
CA SER A 214 9.97 13.21 -7.03
C SER A 214 9.64 11.73 -7.14
N GLY A 215 8.43 11.31 -6.78
CA GLY A 215 8.13 9.91 -6.49
C GLY A 215 8.91 9.44 -5.25
N GLY A 216 8.80 8.16 -4.94
CA GLY A 216 9.48 7.61 -3.77
C GLY A 216 9.23 6.14 -3.57
N SER A 217 9.75 5.64 -2.46
CA SER A 217 9.49 4.30 -1.93
C SER A 217 9.10 4.34 -0.46
N LEU A 218 8.21 3.45 -0.04
CA LEU A 218 7.75 3.36 1.34
C LEU A 218 7.31 1.92 1.66
N GLY A 219 7.66 1.42 2.84
CA GLY A 219 7.08 0.19 3.38
C GLY A 219 5.57 0.35 3.58
N VAL A 220 4.80 -0.69 3.31
CA VAL A 220 3.33 -0.58 3.35
C VAL A 220 2.86 -0.01 4.70
N LEU A 221 2.05 1.04 4.65
CA LEU A 221 1.37 1.61 5.81
C LEU A 221 0.20 0.70 6.16
N VAL A 222 0.43 -0.30 7.01
CA VAL A 222 -0.54 -1.35 7.36
C VAL A 222 -1.52 -0.86 8.41
N ASN A 223 -2.81 -1.17 8.24
CA ASN A 223 -3.78 -1.06 9.33
C ASN A 223 -3.82 -2.40 10.08
N GLU A 224 -2.96 -2.56 11.09
CA GLU A 224 -2.86 -3.80 11.87
C GLU A 224 -4.15 -4.18 12.61
N THR A 225 -5.09 -3.25 12.75
CA THR A 225 -6.40 -3.50 13.37
C THR A 225 -7.42 -4.08 12.40
N ASP A 226 -7.12 -4.12 11.09
CA ASP A 226 -8.03 -4.67 10.09
C ASP A 226 -8.28 -6.18 10.35
N PRO A 227 -9.54 -6.62 10.50
CA PRO A 227 -9.86 -8.01 10.82
C PRO A 227 -9.35 -9.02 9.77
N ALA A 228 -9.08 -8.60 8.52
CA ALA A 228 -8.58 -9.47 7.48
C ALA A 228 -7.21 -10.11 7.85
N TYR A 229 -6.36 -9.37 8.58
CA TYR A 229 -5.08 -9.86 9.11
C TYR A 229 -5.21 -10.84 10.27
N HIS A 230 -6.39 -10.91 10.91
CA HIS A 230 -6.63 -11.71 12.10
C HIS A 230 -7.37 -13.02 11.81
N THR A 231 -7.70 -13.28 10.55
CA THR A 231 -8.34 -14.53 10.12
C THR A 231 -7.41 -15.73 10.34
N GLU A 232 -8.01 -16.88 10.62
CA GLU A 232 -7.25 -18.14 10.76
C GLU A 232 -6.55 -18.52 9.46
N ASP A 233 -7.12 -18.17 8.30
CA ASP A 233 -6.53 -18.42 6.99
C ASP A 233 -5.23 -17.62 6.80
N TYR A 234 -5.25 -16.32 7.10
CA TYR A 234 -4.07 -15.46 6.99
C TYR A 234 -2.93 -15.95 7.91
N LYS A 235 -3.26 -16.25 9.17
CA LYS A 235 -2.30 -16.77 10.16
C LYS A 235 -1.74 -18.13 9.77
N ARG A 236 -2.58 -19.05 9.31
CA ARG A 236 -2.19 -20.40 8.91
C ARG A 236 -1.31 -20.42 7.67
N ALA A 237 -1.50 -19.47 6.76
CA ALA A 237 -0.63 -19.28 5.60
C ALA A 237 0.78 -18.77 5.99
N GLY A 238 0.97 -18.33 7.25
CA GLY A 238 2.23 -17.79 7.73
C GLY A 238 2.56 -16.42 7.14
N TYR A 239 1.54 -15.70 6.66
CA TYR A 239 1.74 -14.38 6.10
C TYR A 239 2.02 -13.35 7.18
N THR A 240 2.75 -12.31 6.77
CA THR A 240 2.91 -11.08 7.52
C THR A 240 2.79 -9.88 6.59
N PRO A 241 2.37 -8.70 7.05
CA PRO A 241 2.28 -7.53 6.19
C PRO A 241 3.62 -6.75 6.09
N GLN A 242 4.71 -7.24 6.71
CA GLN A 242 6.06 -6.68 6.56
C GLN A 242 6.81 -7.29 5.38
N GLY A 243 7.96 -6.71 5.00
CA GLY A 243 8.87 -7.28 4.01
C GLY A 243 8.68 -6.75 2.59
N ILE A 244 7.70 -5.88 2.35
CA ILE A 244 7.42 -5.28 1.05
C ILE A 244 7.42 -3.75 1.12
N ILE A 245 7.91 -3.12 0.06
CA ILE A 245 7.81 -1.68 -0.18
C ILE A 245 7.02 -1.42 -1.46
N ILE A 246 6.40 -0.24 -1.51
CA ILE A 246 5.75 0.30 -2.70
C ILE A 246 6.64 1.38 -3.27
N LYS A 247 6.80 1.40 -4.60
CA LYS A 247 7.53 2.46 -5.30
C LYS A 247 6.61 3.17 -6.29
N ILE A 248 6.74 4.48 -6.37
CA ILE A 248 6.14 5.33 -7.39
C ILE A 248 7.27 5.90 -8.24
N VAL A 249 7.33 5.47 -9.50
CA VAL A 249 8.37 5.87 -10.46
C VAL A 249 7.75 6.36 -11.76
N SER A 250 8.59 6.95 -12.61
CA SER A 250 8.16 7.47 -13.90
C SER A 250 7.70 6.34 -14.83
N ASN A 251 6.58 6.57 -15.53
CA ASN A 251 6.09 5.71 -16.60
C ASN A 251 6.34 6.31 -18.00
N VAL A 252 7.00 7.46 -18.08
CA VAL A 252 7.37 8.08 -19.35
C VAL A 252 8.83 7.75 -19.72
N PRO A 253 9.14 7.52 -21.01
CA PRO A 253 10.51 7.31 -21.45
C PRO A 253 11.40 8.51 -21.09
N LYS A 254 12.60 8.24 -20.58
CA LYS A 254 13.56 9.28 -20.15
C LYS A 254 14.04 10.21 -21.28
N GLU A 255 13.79 9.85 -22.54
CA GLU A 255 14.13 10.69 -23.71
C GLU A 255 13.13 11.83 -23.93
N GLU A 256 11.99 11.83 -23.22
CA GLU A 256 10.93 12.83 -23.30
C GLU A 256 10.83 13.73 -22.05
N LEU A 257 11.76 13.56 -21.09
CA LEU A 257 11.89 14.37 -19.87
C LEU A 257 13.01 15.41 -20.02
#